data_AF-A0AAN7CPZ8-F1
#
_entry.id   AF-A0AAN7CPZ8-F1
#
_cell.length_a   1.000
_cell.length_b   1.000
_cell.length_c   1.000
_cell.angle_alpha   90.00
_cell.angle_beta   90.00
_cell.angle_gamma   90.00
#
_symmetry.space_group_name_H-M   'P 1'
#
loop_
_entity.id
_entity.type
_entity.pdbx_description
1 polymer ?
#
loop_
_entity_poly.entity_id
_entity_poly.type
_entity_poly.pdbx_seq_one_letter_code
_entity_poly.pdbx_strand_id
1 'polypeptide(L)'
;MILKEHDSIFRFGIEIELLLESPRKKHSTWEFLAKDLSRRLMAAGIRNNIHDSNTYTEWSIVREVTVQDPDGKNPYQYGVELVSPVHTASSLPILMTHLTKIFSVVSTVAISIRTPRCSSHVHISRQPALSPRELAALAKATLYFERALDVLMAPERGPNASHWAQSNRHANNPALSGLTLAECLAKVDAASFADTASLVETMNLVSRESRYGMVRRKKAHFVRGKTYKWDFTGLLSSSPSLSCPDGERAEDRGIEGTVEFRQRAIEIGAGLGAPGGGVVYEEGGSREELWQLLEKGR
;
A
#
# COMPACT_ATOMS: atom_id res chain seq x y z
N MET A 1 17.92 -35.76 9.74
CA MET A 1 18.58 -34.49 9.41
C MET A 1 17.56 -33.39 9.65
N ILE A 2 17.59 -32.75 10.81
CA ILE A 2 16.65 -31.69 11.17
C ILE A 2 17.12 -30.44 10.43
N LEU A 3 16.40 -30.05 9.38
CA LEU A 3 16.57 -28.73 8.78
C LEU A 3 16.28 -27.73 9.90
N LYS A 4 17.29 -26.93 10.28
CA LYS A 4 17.04 -25.75 11.10
C LYS A 4 16.07 -24.89 10.29
N GLU A 5 14.83 -24.74 10.76
CA GLU A 5 13.99 -23.62 10.33
C GLU A 5 14.81 -22.37 10.57
N HIS A 6 15.27 -21.76 9.50
CA HIS A 6 15.74 -20.39 9.58
C HIS A 6 14.50 -19.57 9.91
N ASP A 7 14.45 -18.97 11.10
CA ASP A 7 13.36 -18.10 11.53
C ASP A 7 13.11 -17.04 10.45
N SER A 8 12.07 -17.25 9.64
CA SER A 8 11.65 -16.29 8.64
C SER A 8 10.89 -15.19 9.34
N ILE A 9 11.39 -13.96 9.29
CA ILE A 9 10.76 -12.82 9.97
C ILE A 9 10.10 -11.94 8.93
N PHE A 10 8.78 -11.83 9.02
CA PHE A 10 8.04 -10.79 8.32
C PHE A 10 8.22 -9.45 9.02
N ARG A 11 8.43 -8.43 8.20
CA ARG A 11 8.51 -7.04 8.59
C ARG A 11 7.47 -6.26 7.83
N PHE A 12 6.95 -5.21 8.44
CA PHE A 12 6.01 -4.32 7.77
C PHE A 12 6.16 -2.87 8.23
N GLY A 13 5.86 -1.94 7.34
CA GLY A 13 5.72 -0.52 7.64
C GLY A 13 4.34 -0.04 7.19
N ILE A 14 3.83 1.02 7.80
CA ILE A 14 2.59 1.65 7.39
C ILE A 14 2.79 3.11 7.05
N GLU A 15 2.07 3.58 6.04
CA GLU A 15 2.00 4.99 5.66
C GLU A 15 0.54 5.42 5.78
N ILE A 16 0.29 6.55 6.45
CA ILE A 16 -1.06 7.07 6.68
C ILE A 16 -1.13 8.48 6.12
N GLU A 17 -1.89 8.66 5.05
CA GLU A 17 -2.15 9.97 4.48
C GLU A 17 -3.33 10.66 5.18
N LEU A 18 -3.18 11.94 5.47
CA LEU A 18 -4.14 12.79 6.15
C LEU A 18 -4.26 14.12 5.41
N LEU A 19 -5.47 14.63 5.28
CA LEU A 19 -5.70 16.04 4.94
C LEU A 19 -5.99 16.79 6.24
N LEU A 20 -5.09 17.70 6.62
CA LEU A 20 -5.15 18.42 7.89
C LEU A 20 -5.40 19.90 7.64
N GLU A 21 -6.42 20.46 8.29
CA GLU A 21 -6.71 21.88 8.27
C GLU A 21 -6.14 22.57 9.52
N SER A 22 -5.44 23.68 9.31
CA SER A 22 -4.93 24.51 10.39
C SER A 22 -6.05 25.22 11.14
N PRO A 23 -6.25 24.96 12.45
CA PRO A 23 -7.33 25.55 13.22
C PRO A 23 -7.10 27.06 13.32
N ARG A 24 -8.12 27.84 12.97
CA ARG A 24 -8.07 29.32 13.01
C ARG A 24 -6.87 29.89 12.26
N LYS A 25 -6.39 29.20 11.20
CA LYS A 25 -5.29 29.65 10.34
C LYS A 25 -3.96 29.84 11.09
N LYS A 26 -3.74 29.08 12.17
CA LYS A 26 -2.53 29.15 13.03
C LYS A 26 -1.23 28.85 12.28
N HIS A 27 -1.29 27.99 11.26
CA HIS A 27 -0.16 27.50 10.50
C HIS A 27 -0.26 28.04 9.07
N SER A 28 0.60 29.00 8.74
CA SER A 28 0.64 29.66 7.42
C SER A 28 1.33 28.83 6.33
N THR A 29 2.04 27.76 6.70
CA THR A 29 2.65 26.81 5.76
C THR A 29 2.60 25.38 6.30
N TRP A 30 2.83 24.40 5.41
CA TRP A 30 2.96 22.99 5.78
C TRP A 30 4.09 22.78 6.81
N GLU A 31 5.22 23.45 6.63
CA GLU A 31 6.39 23.32 7.51
C GLU A 31 6.08 23.79 8.93
N PHE A 32 5.26 24.82 9.10
CA PHE A 32 4.83 25.25 10.44
C PHE A 32 3.89 24.25 11.10
N LEU A 33 2.97 23.64 10.34
CA LEU A 33 2.11 22.57 10.84
C LEU A 33 2.95 21.34 11.22
N ALA A 34 3.87 20.90 10.35
CA ALA A 34 4.75 19.76 10.57
C ALA A 34 5.64 19.95 11.82
N LYS A 35 6.20 21.15 12.02
CA LYS A 35 6.99 21.48 13.23
C LYS A 35 6.16 21.46 14.51
N ASP A 36 4.92 21.95 14.48
CA ASP A 36 4.03 21.90 15.64
C ASP A 36 3.61 20.46 15.98
N LEU A 37 3.27 19.68 14.94
CA LEU A 37 2.95 18.26 15.07
C LEU A 37 4.14 17.46 15.63
N SER A 38 5.32 17.59 15.02
CA SER A 38 6.55 16.92 15.43
C SER A 38 6.87 17.17 16.91
N ARG A 39 6.83 18.43 17.35
CA ARG A 39 7.11 18.82 18.74
C ARG A 39 6.14 18.16 19.72
N ARG A 40 4.85 18.11 19.40
CA ARG A 40 3.83 17.52 20.29
C ARG A 40 3.87 16.00 20.27
N LEU A 41 4.19 15.38 19.14
CA LEU A 41 4.46 13.95 19.06
C LEU A 41 5.66 13.58 19.95
N MET A 42 6.77 14.32 19.88
CA MET A 42 7.91 14.12 20.77
C MET A 42 7.52 14.27 22.25
N ALA A 43 6.74 15.30 22.59
CA ALA A 43 6.23 15.49 23.95
C ALA A 43 5.31 14.34 24.43
N ALA A 44 4.62 13.66 23.51
CA ALA A 44 3.81 12.46 23.78
C ALA A 44 4.63 11.15 23.80
N GLY A 45 5.96 11.24 23.64
CA GLY A 45 6.87 10.09 23.60
C GLY A 45 6.94 9.38 22.25
N ILE A 46 6.50 10.02 21.16
CA ILE A 46 6.61 9.50 19.79
C ILE A 46 7.84 10.12 19.13
N ARG A 47 8.93 9.35 19.04
CA ARG A 47 10.12 9.76 18.27
C ARG A 47 9.74 9.93 16.80
N ASN A 48 10.13 11.05 16.23
CA ASN A 48 9.83 11.38 14.86
C ASN A 48 10.81 12.40 14.28
N ASN A 49 10.85 12.46 12.96
CA ASN A 49 11.50 13.51 12.18
C ASN A 49 10.52 14.09 11.15
N ILE A 50 10.89 15.24 10.61
CA ILE A 50 10.20 15.85 9.46
C ILE A 50 11.04 15.51 8.24
N HIS A 51 10.37 15.14 7.14
CA HIS A 51 10.96 14.55 5.92
C HIS A 51 11.25 13.05 6.06
N ASP A 52 11.66 12.40 4.98
CA ASP A 52 11.99 10.98 4.99
C ASP A 52 13.47 10.80 5.38
N SER A 53 13.71 10.16 6.53
CA SER A 53 15.08 9.85 6.98
C SER A 53 15.68 8.61 6.32
N ASN A 54 14.90 7.83 5.55
CA ASN A 54 15.27 6.54 4.95
C ASN A 54 15.77 5.47 5.95
N THR A 55 15.78 5.75 7.26
CA THR A 55 16.25 4.79 8.28
C THR A 55 15.11 3.92 8.81
N TYR A 56 13.86 4.37 8.68
CA TYR A 56 12.66 3.68 9.18
C TYR A 56 12.75 3.19 10.64
N THR A 57 13.48 3.91 11.49
CA THR A 57 13.67 3.59 12.93
C THR A 57 12.75 4.40 13.85
N GLU A 58 12.14 5.44 13.33
CA GLU A 58 11.20 6.34 13.99
C GLU A 58 10.14 6.83 12.98
N TRP A 59 9.11 7.52 13.45
CA TRP A 59 8.08 8.04 12.54
C TRP A 59 8.62 9.19 11.69
N SER A 60 8.17 9.28 10.44
CA SER A 60 8.49 10.40 9.55
C SER A 60 7.22 11.17 9.20
N ILE A 61 7.29 12.50 9.26
CA ILE A 61 6.21 13.41 8.84
C ILE A 61 6.58 13.95 7.46
N VAL A 62 5.87 13.49 6.44
CA VAL A 62 6.14 13.79 5.04
C VAL A 62 5.02 14.64 4.45
N ARG A 63 5.37 15.52 3.51
CA ARG A 63 4.37 16.30 2.77
C ARG A 63 3.78 15.43 1.67
N GLU A 64 2.49 15.17 1.76
CA GLU A 64 1.78 14.45 0.69
C GLU A 64 1.14 15.45 -0.27
N VAL A 65 1.77 15.61 -1.43
CA VAL A 65 1.38 16.65 -2.39
C VAL A 65 0.16 16.27 -3.22
N THR A 66 -0.22 15.00 -3.27
CA THR A 66 -1.40 14.53 -4.00
C THR A 66 -2.68 14.61 -3.14
N VAL A 67 -2.53 14.73 -1.82
CA VAL A 67 -3.63 14.94 -0.88
C VAL A 67 -3.82 16.44 -0.65
N GLN A 68 -4.75 17.03 -1.39
CA GLN A 68 -5.09 18.45 -1.30
C GLN A 68 -6.60 18.64 -1.20
N ASP A 69 -7.00 19.84 -0.76
CA ASP A 69 -8.37 20.32 -0.80
C ASP A 69 -9.03 19.95 -2.14
N PRO A 70 -10.17 19.23 -2.12
CA PRO A 70 -11.00 18.95 -3.28
C PRO A 70 -11.14 20.12 -4.25
N ASP A 71 -11.37 21.30 -3.71
CA ASP A 71 -11.70 22.52 -4.45
C ASP A 71 -10.51 23.48 -4.60
N GLY A 72 -9.38 23.21 -3.93
CA GLY A 72 -8.18 24.06 -3.94
C GLY A 72 -8.42 25.47 -3.37
N LYS A 73 -9.47 25.67 -2.56
CA LYS A 73 -9.91 26.98 -2.09
C LYS A 73 -9.35 27.33 -0.72
N ASN A 74 -9.05 26.35 0.13
CA ASN A 74 -8.53 26.59 1.46
C ASN A 74 -6.99 26.44 1.49
N PRO A 75 -6.22 27.55 1.53
CA PRO A 75 -4.76 27.49 1.56
C PRO A 75 -4.20 27.00 2.91
N TYR A 76 -5.05 26.76 3.91
CA TYR A 76 -4.67 26.28 5.24
C TYR A 76 -4.91 24.78 5.43
N GLN A 77 -5.21 24.06 4.34
CA GLN A 77 -5.27 22.61 4.32
C GLN A 77 -4.00 22.04 3.72
N TYR A 78 -3.47 21.01 4.38
CA TYR A 78 -2.21 20.41 4.01
C TYR A 78 -2.29 18.89 4.03
N GLY A 79 -1.84 18.25 2.95
CA GLY A 79 -1.59 16.83 2.91
C GLY A 79 -0.37 16.46 3.76
N VAL A 80 -0.56 15.49 4.65
CA VAL A 80 0.47 14.95 5.53
C VAL A 80 0.47 13.44 5.40
N GLU A 81 1.62 12.85 5.21
CA GLU A 81 1.83 11.41 5.28
C GLU A 81 2.66 11.10 6.53
N LEU A 82 2.17 10.14 7.32
CA LEU A 82 2.86 9.62 8.49
C LEU A 82 3.42 8.24 8.14
N VAL A 83 4.73 8.14 8.02
CA VAL A 83 5.44 6.88 7.72
C VAL A 83 5.93 6.27 9.02
N SER A 84 5.58 5.01 9.28
CA SER A 84 5.96 4.33 10.52
C SER A 84 7.41 3.82 10.48
N PRO A 85 7.99 3.51 11.66
CA PRO A 85 9.11 2.59 11.73
C PRO A 85 8.77 1.24 11.10
N VAL A 86 9.79 0.44 10.79
CA VAL A 86 9.59 -0.97 10.43
C VAL A 86 9.23 -1.78 11.68
N HIS A 87 8.14 -2.53 11.57
CA HIS A 87 7.55 -3.37 12.60
C HIS A 87 7.69 -4.86 12.27
N THR A 88 7.64 -5.68 13.31
CA THR A 88 7.41 -7.14 13.24
C THR A 88 6.10 -7.47 13.96
N ALA A 89 5.62 -8.72 13.84
CA ALA A 89 4.43 -9.19 14.57
C ALA A 89 4.52 -8.95 16.09
N SER A 90 5.70 -9.12 16.70
CA SER A 90 5.91 -8.87 18.13
C SER A 90 5.79 -7.39 18.53
N SER A 91 5.93 -6.46 17.58
CA SER A 91 5.84 -5.02 17.83
C SER A 91 4.44 -4.42 17.58
N LEU A 92 3.45 -5.23 17.22
CA LEU A 92 2.10 -4.79 16.89
C LEU A 92 1.41 -4.03 18.05
N PRO A 93 1.53 -4.45 19.33
CA PRO A 93 1.00 -3.67 20.46
C PRO A 93 1.63 -2.27 20.60
N ILE A 94 2.92 -2.14 20.25
CA ILE A 94 3.64 -0.86 20.26
C ILE A 94 3.07 0.04 19.17
N LEU A 95 2.87 -0.49 17.96
CA LEU A 95 2.24 0.24 16.85
C LEU A 95 0.85 0.75 17.24
N MET A 96 0.00 -0.10 17.82
CA MET A 96 -1.35 0.31 18.26
C MET A 96 -1.33 1.43 19.30
N THR A 97 -0.37 1.36 20.23
CA THR A 97 -0.14 2.42 21.22
C THR A 97 0.32 3.73 20.55
N HIS A 98 1.23 3.64 19.59
CA HIS A 98 1.69 4.79 18.82
C HIS A 98 0.55 5.43 18.03
N LEU A 99 -0.24 4.66 17.29
CA LEU A 99 -1.38 5.16 16.53
C LEU A 99 -2.37 5.91 17.40
N THR A 100 -2.73 5.34 18.55
CA THR A 100 -3.63 6.00 19.51
C THR A 100 -3.08 7.36 19.97
N LYS A 101 -1.79 7.42 20.33
CA LYS A 101 -1.13 8.66 20.73
C LYS A 101 -1.03 9.67 19.58
N ILE A 102 -0.69 9.22 18.39
CA ILE A 102 -0.56 10.05 17.19
C ILE A 102 -1.89 10.71 16.88
N PHE A 103 -2.98 9.96 16.77
CA PHE A 103 -4.29 10.53 16.44
C PHE A 103 -4.82 11.44 17.55
N SER A 104 -4.53 11.12 18.81
CA SER A 104 -4.79 12.04 19.94
C SER A 104 -4.05 13.36 19.74
N VAL A 105 -2.74 13.34 19.47
CA VAL A 105 -1.95 14.56 19.22
C VAL A 105 -2.44 15.32 17.99
N VAL A 106 -2.71 14.65 16.88
CA VAL A 106 -3.20 15.26 15.63
C VAL A 106 -4.47 16.08 15.91
N SER A 107 -5.41 15.54 16.69
CA SER A 107 -6.65 16.24 17.06
C SER A 107 -6.42 17.54 17.85
N THR A 108 -5.25 17.71 18.49
CA THR A 108 -4.88 18.95 19.21
C THR A 108 -4.17 19.99 18.33
N VAL A 109 -3.67 19.56 17.16
CA VAL A 109 -2.89 20.40 16.24
C VAL A 109 -3.73 20.89 15.09
N ALA A 110 -4.57 20.02 14.54
CA ALA A 110 -5.29 20.23 13.31
C ALA A 110 -6.68 19.61 13.33
N ILE A 111 -7.52 20.05 12.40
CA ILE A 111 -8.80 19.43 12.11
C ILE A 111 -8.57 18.43 10.97
N SER A 112 -8.87 17.16 11.20
CA SER A 112 -8.80 16.13 10.16
C SER A 112 -9.97 16.27 9.20
N ILE A 113 -9.69 16.42 7.91
CA ILE A 113 -10.70 16.56 6.86
C ILE A 113 -10.94 15.20 6.22
N ARG A 114 -12.21 14.74 6.22
CA ARG A 114 -12.59 13.52 5.52
C ARG A 114 -12.54 13.79 4.01
N THR A 115 -11.69 13.06 3.30
CA THR A 115 -11.57 13.14 1.85
C THR A 115 -11.33 11.75 1.26
N PRO A 116 -11.89 11.42 0.09
CA PRO A 116 -11.54 10.19 -0.61
C PRO A 116 -10.09 10.23 -1.14
N ARG A 117 -9.40 11.38 -1.13
CA ARG A 117 -8.05 11.49 -1.68
C ARG A 117 -6.96 10.85 -0.81
N CYS A 118 -7.23 10.58 0.47
CA CYS A 118 -6.28 9.93 1.39
C CYS A 118 -6.25 8.41 1.21
N SER A 119 -5.04 7.87 1.19
CA SER A 119 -4.69 6.45 1.18
C SER A 119 -3.99 6.02 2.49
N SER A 120 -3.82 4.72 2.63
CA SER A 120 -3.02 4.07 3.66
C SER A 120 -2.25 2.94 2.98
N HIS A 121 -0.95 2.90 3.20
CA HIS A 121 -0.09 1.89 2.60
C HIS A 121 0.43 0.95 3.68
N VAL A 122 0.54 -0.33 3.35
CA VAL A 122 1.18 -1.34 4.19
C VAL A 122 2.26 -2.00 3.36
N HIS A 123 3.51 -1.70 3.68
CA HIS A 123 4.68 -2.33 3.06
C HIS A 123 5.01 -3.58 3.83
N ILE A 124 5.24 -4.69 3.13
CA ILE A 124 5.53 -5.99 3.72
C ILE A 124 6.81 -6.53 3.10
N SER A 125 7.77 -6.92 3.91
CA SER A 125 8.98 -7.64 3.51
C SER A 125 9.21 -8.86 4.38
N ARG A 126 10.08 -9.76 3.92
CA ARG A 126 10.52 -10.93 4.69
C ARG A 126 12.03 -11.02 4.68
N GLN A 127 12.61 -11.45 5.79
CA GLN A 127 14.00 -11.89 5.86
C GLN A 127 14.06 -13.38 6.19
N PRO A 128 14.68 -14.23 5.34
CA PRO A 128 15.20 -13.92 4.00
C PRO A 128 14.09 -13.52 3.02
N ALA A 129 14.47 -12.88 1.91
CA ALA A 129 13.53 -12.49 0.86
C ALA A 129 12.68 -13.67 0.37
N LEU A 130 11.47 -13.39 -0.13
CA LEU A 130 10.59 -14.38 -0.73
C LEU A 130 11.23 -14.91 -2.03
N SER A 131 11.27 -16.22 -2.19
CA SER A 131 11.56 -16.83 -3.50
C SER A 131 10.43 -16.53 -4.49
N PRO A 132 10.66 -16.62 -5.81
CA PRO A 132 9.62 -16.40 -6.82
C PRO A 132 8.35 -17.24 -6.58
N ARG A 133 8.48 -18.48 -6.11
CA ARG A 133 7.34 -19.36 -5.79
C ARG A 133 6.54 -18.90 -4.57
N GLU A 134 7.24 -18.48 -3.51
CA GLU A 134 6.58 -17.94 -2.31
C GLU A 134 5.90 -16.60 -2.62
N LEU A 135 6.51 -15.80 -3.49
CA LEU A 135 5.92 -14.57 -3.99
C LEU A 135 4.68 -14.82 -4.86
N ALA A 136 4.68 -15.87 -5.68
CA ALA A 136 3.49 -16.32 -6.40
C ALA A 136 2.38 -16.77 -5.45
N ALA A 137 2.71 -17.48 -4.37
CA ALA A 137 1.72 -17.81 -3.36
C ALA A 137 1.08 -16.56 -2.75
N LEU A 138 1.89 -15.53 -2.44
CA LEU A 138 1.38 -14.24 -1.98
C LEU A 138 0.51 -13.55 -3.05
N ALA A 139 0.99 -13.41 -4.29
CA ALA A 139 0.24 -12.80 -5.38
C ALA A 139 -1.09 -13.51 -5.68
N LYS A 140 -1.12 -14.84 -5.60
CA LYS A 140 -2.36 -15.61 -5.73
C LYS A 140 -3.32 -15.35 -4.57
N ALA A 141 -2.82 -15.31 -3.34
CA ALA A 141 -3.64 -14.99 -2.18
C ALA A 141 -4.22 -13.57 -2.27
N THR A 142 -3.43 -12.60 -2.71
CA THR A 142 -3.91 -11.21 -2.87
C THR A 142 -4.99 -11.10 -3.94
N LEU A 143 -4.82 -11.75 -5.09
CA LEU A 143 -5.85 -11.80 -6.15
C LEU A 143 -7.11 -12.54 -5.69
N TYR A 144 -6.96 -13.66 -4.98
CA TYR A 144 -8.07 -14.49 -4.51
C TYR A 144 -8.90 -13.78 -3.44
N PHE A 145 -8.28 -13.06 -2.51
CA PHE A 145 -8.97 -12.37 -1.41
C PHE A 145 -9.23 -10.87 -1.65
N GLU A 146 -8.92 -10.34 -2.84
CA GLU A 146 -9.08 -8.90 -3.12
C GLU A 146 -10.51 -8.42 -2.89
N ARG A 147 -11.51 -9.19 -3.36
CA ARG A 147 -12.93 -8.85 -3.17
C ARG A 147 -13.35 -8.89 -1.70
N ALA A 148 -12.86 -9.86 -0.93
CA ALA A 148 -13.11 -9.93 0.51
C ALA A 148 -12.58 -8.69 1.24
N LEU A 149 -11.40 -8.20 0.84
CA LEU A 149 -10.82 -6.98 1.38
C LEU A 149 -11.61 -5.74 0.95
N ASP A 150 -12.10 -5.67 -0.28
CA ASP A 150 -12.92 -4.55 -0.77
C ASP A 150 -14.22 -4.37 0.00
N VAL A 151 -14.84 -5.46 0.45
CA VAL A 151 -16.08 -5.40 1.26
C VAL A 151 -15.84 -4.78 2.63
N LEU A 152 -14.60 -4.77 3.13
CA LEU A 152 -14.24 -4.13 4.41
C LEU A 152 -14.05 -2.61 4.28
N MET A 153 -14.14 -2.07 3.06
CA MET A 153 -13.84 -0.68 2.76
C MET A 153 -15.12 0.13 2.61
N ALA A 154 -15.05 1.43 2.92
CA ALA A 154 -16.21 2.31 2.74
C ALA A 154 -16.69 2.29 1.28
N PRO A 155 -18.01 2.30 1.01
CA PRO A 155 -18.55 2.17 -0.35
C PRO A 155 -18.00 3.21 -1.35
N GLU A 156 -17.76 4.43 -0.89
CA GLU A 156 -17.15 5.51 -1.70
C GLU A 156 -15.68 5.27 -2.08
N ARG A 157 -15.08 4.16 -1.61
CA ARG A 157 -13.70 3.73 -1.86
C ARG A 157 -13.63 2.40 -2.62
N GLY A 158 -14.76 1.92 -3.17
CA GLY A 158 -14.82 0.69 -3.96
C GLY A 158 -13.96 0.69 -5.24
N PRO A 159 -13.83 -0.46 -5.93
CA PRO A 159 -12.85 -0.71 -6.99
C PRO A 159 -12.93 0.24 -8.20
N ASN A 160 -14.07 0.90 -8.42
CA ASN A 160 -14.29 1.84 -9.53
C ASN A 160 -14.22 3.32 -9.12
N ALA A 161 -14.00 3.62 -7.84
CA ALA A 161 -14.10 4.98 -7.30
C ALA A 161 -12.80 5.80 -7.44
N SER A 162 -11.68 5.16 -7.80
CA SER A 162 -10.36 5.78 -7.75
C SER A 162 -9.45 5.33 -8.90
N HIS A 163 -8.66 6.28 -9.41
CA HIS A 163 -7.51 6.00 -10.27
C HIS A 163 -6.34 5.35 -9.50
N TRP A 164 -6.30 5.54 -8.19
CA TRP A 164 -5.31 4.98 -7.27
C TRP A 164 -5.87 3.73 -6.59
N ALA A 165 -5.02 2.75 -6.26
CA ALA A 165 -5.44 1.50 -5.63
C ALA A 165 -6.48 0.73 -6.48
N GLN A 166 -6.23 0.62 -7.79
CA GLN A 166 -7.02 -0.21 -8.70
C GLN A 166 -6.71 -1.70 -8.47
N SER A 167 -7.68 -2.57 -8.76
CA SER A 167 -7.40 -4.01 -8.82
C SER A 167 -6.22 -4.29 -9.75
N ASN A 168 -5.35 -5.24 -9.39
CA ASN A 168 -4.32 -5.73 -10.31
C ASN A 168 -4.93 -6.39 -11.56
N ARG A 169 -6.22 -6.74 -11.55
CA ARG A 169 -7.00 -7.26 -12.69
C ARG A 169 -7.73 -6.16 -13.48
N HIS A 170 -7.55 -4.88 -13.12
CA HIS A 170 -8.19 -3.75 -13.78
C HIS A 170 -7.83 -3.68 -15.26
N ALA A 171 -8.68 -3.04 -16.08
CA ALA A 171 -8.51 -2.91 -17.53
C ALA A 171 -7.18 -2.28 -17.98
N ASN A 172 -6.51 -1.56 -17.07
CA ASN A 172 -5.20 -0.97 -17.31
C ASN A 172 -4.05 -1.99 -17.18
N ASN A 173 -4.27 -3.19 -16.65
CA ASN A 173 -3.26 -4.25 -16.60
C ASN A 173 -3.46 -5.21 -17.77
N PRO A 174 -2.74 -5.05 -18.89
CA PRO A 174 -2.91 -5.94 -20.04
C PRO A 174 -2.45 -7.38 -19.76
N ALA A 175 -1.70 -7.63 -18.68
CA ALA A 175 -1.31 -8.99 -18.31
C ALA A 175 -2.47 -9.79 -17.71
N LEU A 176 -3.36 -9.15 -16.94
CA LEU A 176 -4.43 -9.84 -16.19
C LEU A 176 -5.85 -9.42 -16.60
N SER A 177 -6.00 -8.29 -17.28
CA SER A 177 -7.30 -7.77 -17.72
C SER A 177 -8.01 -8.75 -18.66
N GLY A 178 -9.30 -8.98 -18.41
CA GLY A 178 -10.14 -9.85 -19.23
C GLY A 178 -9.96 -11.34 -18.98
N LEU A 179 -9.02 -11.74 -18.12
CA LEU A 179 -8.85 -13.13 -17.69
C LEU A 179 -9.77 -13.45 -16.51
N THR A 180 -10.25 -14.69 -16.48
CA THR A 180 -10.87 -15.27 -15.28
C THR A 180 -9.86 -15.32 -14.13
N LEU A 181 -10.34 -15.43 -12.89
CA LEU A 181 -9.47 -15.57 -11.73
C LEU A 181 -8.55 -16.79 -11.89
N ALA A 182 -9.08 -17.94 -12.31
CA ALA A 182 -8.30 -19.15 -12.52
C ALA A 182 -7.15 -18.94 -13.54
N GLU A 183 -7.42 -18.25 -14.65
CA GLU A 183 -6.41 -17.89 -15.64
C GLU A 183 -5.37 -16.90 -15.08
N CYS A 184 -5.80 -15.93 -14.27
CA CYS A 184 -4.88 -15.03 -13.56
C CYS A 184 -3.93 -15.81 -12.66
N LEU A 185 -4.45 -16.75 -11.84
CA LEU A 185 -3.64 -17.57 -10.94
C LEU A 185 -2.64 -18.45 -11.72
N ALA A 186 -3.09 -19.07 -12.82
CA ALA A 186 -2.23 -19.87 -13.68
C ALA A 186 -1.11 -19.02 -14.32
N LYS A 187 -1.40 -17.77 -14.70
CA LYS A 187 -0.41 -16.84 -15.25
C LYS A 187 0.62 -16.41 -14.22
N VAL A 188 0.20 -16.15 -12.97
CA VAL A 188 1.10 -15.88 -11.84
C VAL A 188 2.00 -17.10 -11.57
N ASP A 189 1.46 -18.32 -11.60
CA ASP A 189 2.27 -19.53 -11.44
C ASP A 189 3.30 -19.67 -12.57
N ALA A 190 2.90 -19.48 -13.83
CA ALA A 190 3.80 -19.50 -14.98
C ALA A 190 4.94 -18.48 -14.84
N ALA A 191 4.63 -17.25 -14.44
CA ALA A 191 5.62 -16.20 -14.22
C ALA A 191 6.64 -16.55 -13.12
N SER A 192 6.19 -17.26 -12.06
CA SER A 192 7.06 -17.67 -10.96
C SER A 192 8.14 -18.69 -11.33
N PHE A 193 7.96 -19.41 -12.45
CA PHE A 193 8.98 -20.32 -12.98
C PHE A 193 10.06 -19.60 -13.77
N ALA A 194 9.80 -18.38 -14.24
CA ALA A 194 10.78 -17.55 -14.92
C ALA A 194 11.69 -16.85 -13.90
N ASP A 195 11.17 -15.81 -13.22
CA ASP A 195 11.89 -15.04 -12.21
C ASP A 195 10.95 -14.08 -11.45
N THR A 196 11.50 -13.35 -10.46
CA THR A 196 10.79 -12.31 -9.72
C THR A 196 10.30 -11.18 -10.64
N ALA A 197 11.10 -10.78 -11.64
CA ALA A 197 10.76 -9.66 -12.51
C ALA A 197 9.51 -9.94 -13.35
N SER A 198 9.39 -11.16 -13.88
CA SER A 198 8.24 -11.65 -14.64
C SER A 198 6.96 -11.65 -13.79
N LEU A 199 7.09 -11.98 -12.50
CA LEU A 199 5.96 -11.94 -11.57
C LEU A 199 5.54 -10.50 -11.26
N VAL A 200 6.50 -9.61 -10.99
CA VAL A 200 6.23 -8.18 -10.80
C VAL A 200 5.57 -7.59 -12.04
N GLU A 201 6.07 -7.91 -13.23
CA GLU A 201 5.47 -7.48 -14.49
C GLU A 201 4.03 -7.99 -14.59
N THR A 202 3.77 -9.27 -14.34
CA THR A 202 2.41 -9.83 -14.37
C THR A 202 1.46 -9.08 -13.44
N MET A 203 1.90 -8.75 -12.23
CA MET A 203 1.06 -8.08 -11.23
C MET A 203 0.91 -6.57 -11.49
N ASN A 204 1.93 -5.88 -11.99
CA ASN A 204 2.00 -4.42 -12.01
C ASN A 204 2.28 -3.81 -13.39
N LEU A 205 2.04 -4.55 -14.48
CA LEU A 205 2.10 -4.00 -15.84
C LEU A 205 0.98 -2.99 -16.05
N VAL A 206 1.31 -1.85 -16.67
CA VAL A 206 0.37 -0.79 -17.03
C VAL A 206 0.36 -0.63 -18.54
N SER A 207 -0.85 -0.63 -19.09
CA SER A 207 -1.11 -0.39 -20.51
C SER A 207 -0.60 1.00 -20.92
N ARG A 208 -0.08 1.10 -22.14
CA ARG A 208 0.37 2.38 -22.71
C ARG A 208 -0.82 3.28 -23.05
N GLU A 209 -1.98 2.65 -23.27
CA GLU A 209 -3.28 3.27 -23.49
C GLU A 209 -3.93 3.75 -22.18
N SER A 210 -3.37 3.41 -21.01
CA SER A 210 -3.82 4.00 -19.74
C SER A 210 -3.71 5.53 -19.78
N ARG A 211 -4.52 6.23 -18.97
CA ARG A 211 -4.45 7.70 -18.86
C ARG A 211 -3.01 8.20 -18.63
N TYR A 212 -2.28 7.53 -17.74
CA TYR A 212 -0.88 7.87 -17.48
C TYR A 212 0.01 7.60 -18.69
N GLY A 213 -0.12 6.43 -19.33
CA GLY A 213 0.63 6.07 -20.54
C GLY A 213 0.43 7.07 -21.67
N MET A 214 -0.81 7.51 -21.92
CA MET A 214 -1.14 8.52 -22.92
C MET A 214 -0.54 9.89 -22.57
N VAL A 215 -0.74 10.37 -21.34
CA VAL A 215 -0.22 11.68 -20.89
C VAL A 215 1.31 11.73 -20.96
N ARG A 216 1.98 10.62 -20.61
CA ARG A 216 3.44 10.48 -20.66
C ARG A 216 3.96 9.93 -21.99
N ARG A 217 3.09 9.78 -23.00
CA ARG A 217 3.43 9.31 -24.36
C ARG A 217 4.27 8.02 -24.37
N LYS A 218 3.97 7.08 -23.46
CA LYS A 218 4.68 5.81 -23.39
C LYS A 218 4.42 5.01 -24.67
N LYS A 219 5.48 4.48 -25.28
CA LYS A 219 5.42 3.74 -26.55
C LYS A 219 5.09 2.25 -26.37
N ALA A 220 5.37 1.72 -25.18
CA ALA A 220 5.15 0.34 -24.78
C ALA A 220 4.45 0.28 -23.41
N HIS A 221 3.88 -0.88 -23.09
CA HIS A 221 3.46 -1.19 -21.72
C HIS A 221 4.66 -1.09 -20.78
N PHE A 222 4.41 -0.72 -19.53
CA PHE A 222 5.48 -0.44 -18.57
C PHE A 222 5.05 -0.87 -17.18
N VAL A 223 6.01 -1.30 -16.36
CA VAL A 223 5.75 -1.69 -14.97
C VAL A 223 5.59 -0.43 -14.13
N ARG A 224 4.50 -0.36 -13.35
CA ARG A 224 4.27 0.73 -12.39
C ARG A 224 3.35 0.25 -11.27
N GLY A 225 3.82 0.42 -10.05
CA GLY A 225 3.14 -0.01 -8.84
C GLY A 225 2.01 0.89 -8.36
N LYS A 226 2.25 2.22 -8.35
CA LYS A 226 1.38 3.25 -7.74
C LYS A 226 -0.09 3.25 -8.13
N THR A 227 -0.45 2.65 -9.25
CA THR A 227 -1.85 2.57 -9.71
C THR A 227 -2.62 1.42 -9.10
N TYR A 228 -1.96 0.37 -8.61
CA TYR A 228 -2.60 -0.87 -8.17
C TYR A 228 -2.67 -0.99 -6.64
N LYS A 229 -3.63 -1.78 -6.13
CA LYS A 229 -3.75 -2.09 -4.70
C LYS A 229 -2.54 -2.89 -4.22
N TRP A 230 -2.10 -3.86 -5.01
CA TRP A 230 -0.96 -4.67 -4.67
C TRP A 230 0.21 -4.28 -5.55
N ASP A 231 1.22 -3.72 -4.94
CA ASP A 231 2.38 -3.18 -5.61
C ASP A 231 3.61 -4.03 -5.29
N PHE A 232 4.09 -4.75 -6.29
CA PHE A 232 5.27 -5.60 -6.19
C PHE A 232 6.53 -4.91 -6.73
N THR A 233 6.46 -3.65 -7.21
CA THR A 233 7.61 -3.02 -7.90
C THR A 233 8.79 -2.77 -6.99
N GLY A 234 8.57 -2.66 -5.68
CA GLY A 234 9.63 -2.62 -4.67
C GLY A 234 10.55 -3.85 -4.70
N LEU A 235 10.15 -4.97 -5.30
CA LEU A 235 10.96 -6.18 -5.44
C LEU A 235 11.92 -6.15 -6.65
N LEU A 236 11.75 -5.20 -7.55
CA LEU A 236 12.74 -4.94 -8.60
C LEU A 236 13.88 -4.16 -7.97
N SER A 237 14.99 -4.85 -7.65
CA SER A 237 16.19 -4.18 -7.16
C SER A 237 16.58 -3.04 -8.09
N SER A 238 17.20 -2.00 -7.52
CA SER A 238 17.87 -0.94 -8.28
C SER A 238 19.12 -1.49 -9.00
N SER A 239 18.99 -2.45 -9.91
CA SER A 239 20.11 -2.86 -10.76
C SER A 239 20.37 -1.74 -11.79
N PRO A 240 21.62 -1.25 -11.92
CA PRO A 240 21.96 -0.11 -12.77
C PRO A 240 21.95 -0.43 -14.29
N SER A 241 21.22 -1.43 -14.75
CA SER A 241 21.41 -2.01 -16.09
C SER A 241 20.13 -2.41 -16.84
N LEU A 242 19.02 -1.69 -16.64
CA LEU A 242 17.99 -1.58 -17.67
C LEU A 242 17.88 -0.12 -18.06
N SER A 243 18.80 0.30 -18.92
CA SER A 243 18.74 1.59 -19.60
C SER A 243 17.46 1.67 -20.42
N CYS A 244 16.40 2.22 -19.83
CA CYS A 244 15.41 2.93 -20.59
C CYS A 244 16.12 4.10 -21.28
N PRO A 245 16.14 4.18 -22.62
CA PRO A 245 16.67 5.33 -23.33
C PRO A 245 15.61 6.42 -23.22
N ASP A 246 15.56 7.08 -22.07
CA ASP A 246 14.98 8.39 -21.80
C ASP A 246 15.09 8.57 -20.28
N GLY A 247 15.84 9.58 -19.84
CA GLY A 247 16.31 9.80 -18.47
C GLY A 247 15.26 10.06 -17.38
N GLU A 248 14.21 9.24 -17.29
CA GLU A 248 13.34 9.15 -16.13
C GLU A 248 13.86 7.99 -15.26
N ARG A 249 14.70 8.28 -14.25
CA ARG A 249 14.81 7.39 -13.08
C ARG A 249 13.37 7.08 -12.67
N ALA A 250 13.06 5.80 -12.48
CA ALA A 250 11.78 5.42 -11.91
C ALA A 250 11.57 6.29 -10.66
N GLU A 251 10.60 7.21 -10.71
CA GLU A 251 10.12 7.97 -9.54
C GLU A 251 9.35 7.01 -8.61
N ASP A 252 9.96 5.86 -8.37
CA ASP A 252 9.46 4.73 -7.61
C ASP A 252 9.91 4.96 -6.19
N ARG A 253 8.97 5.42 -5.38
CA ARG A 253 9.14 5.56 -3.93
C ARG A 253 8.74 4.26 -3.23
N GLY A 254 8.68 3.13 -3.94
CA GLY A 254 8.48 1.84 -3.31
C GLY A 254 9.65 1.55 -2.38
N ILE A 255 9.37 1.12 -1.15
CA ILE A 255 10.42 0.66 -0.24
C ILE A 255 11.05 -0.60 -0.85
N GLU A 256 12.35 -0.56 -1.11
CA GLU A 256 13.08 -1.68 -1.74
C GLU A 256 12.89 -2.97 -0.94
N GLY A 257 12.67 -4.07 -1.66
CA GLY A 257 12.45 -5.40 -1.10
C GLY A 257 11.07 -5.60 -0.47
N THR A 258 10.08 -4.73 -0.74
CA THR A 258 8.73 -4.84 -0.18
C THR A 258 7.65 -5.11 -1.24
N VAL A 259 6.57 -5.74 -0.82
CA VAL A 259 5.25 -5.66 -1.46
C VAL A 259 4.44 -4.62 -0.70
N GLU A 260 3.85 -3.66 -1.40
CA GLU A 260 3.03 -2.62 -0.82
C GLU A 260 1.54 -2.88 -1.11
N PHE A 261 0.74 -2.92 -0.05
CA PHE A 261 -0.71 -2.87 -0.15
C PHE A 261 -1.19 -1.43 0.02
N ARG A 262 -1.75 -0.86 -1.04
CA ARG A 262 -2.31 0.50 -1.07
C ARG A 262 -3.82 0.44 -0.93
N GLN A 263 -4.34 1.05 0.12
CA GLN A 263 -5.78 1.03 0.35
C GLN A 263 -6.28 2.29 1.06
N ARG A 264 -7.49 2.68 0.73
CA ARG A 264 -8.20 3.80 1.35
C ARG A 264 -8.85 3.31 2.68
N ALA A 265 -8.80 4.10 3.77
CA ALA A 265 -9.26 3.79 5.15
C ALA A 265 -10.53 2.92 5.34
N ILE A 266 -10.51 2.13 6.43
CA ILE A 266 -11.42 1.02 6.81
C ILE A 266 -12.62 1.50 7.65
N GLU A 267 -13.79 0.85 7.53
CA GLU A 267 -14.89 0.92 8.50
C GLU A 267 -15.21 -0.49 9.05
N ILE A 268 -15.32 -0.65 10.38
CA ILE A 268 -15.59 -1.96 11.02
C ILE A 268 -17.12 -2.11 11.16
N GLY A 269 -17.71 -3.07 10.44
CA GLY A 269 -19.12 -3.46 10.55
C GLY A 269 -19.36 -4.97 10.44
N ALA A 270 -20.32 -5.47 11.24
CA ALA A 270 -20.55 -6.88 11.59
C ALA A 270 -21.41 -7.68 10.60
N GLY A 271 -21.21 -9.01 10.55
CA GLY A 271 -22.15 -10.00 9.98
C GLY A 271 -21.48 -11.29 9.48
N LEU A 272 -21.97 -12.44 9.95
CA LEU A 272 -21.42 -13.82 9.88
C LEU A 272 -22.03 -14.66 8.75
N GLY A 273 -21.31 -15.65 8.18
CA GLY A 273 -21.96 -16.79 7.49
C GLY A 273 -21.11 -17.78 6.65
N ALA A 274 -20.83 -18.94 7.26
CA ALA A 274 -20.72 -20.32 6.71
C ALA A 274 -19.51 -20.79 5.84
N PRO A 275 -19.17 -22.11 5.94
CA PRO A 275 -17.93 -22.71 5.42
C PRO A 275 -18.13 -23.55 4.15
N GLY A 276 -17.08 -23.67 3.33
CA GLY A 276 -17.02 -24.71 2.31
C GLY A 276 -15.90 -24.51 1.31
N GLY A 277 -14.76 -25.16 1.53
CA GLY A 277 -13.67 -25.19 0.55
C GLY A 277 -14.01 -26.03 -0.68
N GLY A 278 -13.68 -25.49 -1.87
CA GLY A 278 -13.68 -26.21 -3.15
C GLY A 278 -14.02 -25.31 -4.34
N VAL A 279 -13.26 -25.48 -5.43
CA VAL A 279 -13.30 -24.73 -6.72
C VAL A 279 -12.90 -23.24 -6.58
N VAL A 280 -11.95 -22.78 -7.39
CA VAL A 280 -11.65 -21.34 -7.50
C VAL A 280 -12.80 -20.71 -8.26
N TYR A 281 -13.76 -20.14 -7.54
CA TYR A 281 -14.82 -19.33 -8.14
C TYR A 281 -14.24 -18.01 -8.65
N GLU A 282 -14.86 -17.45 -9.69
CA GLU A 282 -14.49 -16.15 -10.24
C GLU A 282 -14.54 -15.03 -9.19
N GLU A 283 -15.40 -15.19 -8.19
CA GLU A 283 -15.55 -14.26 -7.07
C GLU A 283 -14.37 -14.27 -6.10
N GLY A 284 -13.51 -15.28 -6.17
CA GLY A 284 -12.43 -15.52 -5.21
C GLY A 284 -12.95 -15.98 -3.85
N GLY A 285 -12.15 -15.74 -2.82
CA GLY A 285 -12.47 -16.13 -1.46
C GLY A 285 -13.44 -15.17 -0.78
N SER A 286 -14.31 -15.71 0.07
CA SER A 286 -15.24 -14.90 0.85
C SER A 286 -14.56 -14.18 2.01
N ARG A 287 -15.29 -13.24 2.63
CA ARG A 287 -14.85 -12.57 3.87
C ARG A 287 -14.63 -13.59 4.99
N GLU A 288 -15.47 -14.60 5.06
CA GLU A 288 -15.43 -15.66 6.06
C GLU A 288 -14.22 -16.56 5.86
N GLU A 289 -13.91 -16.92 4.60
CA GLU A 289 -12.68 -17.67 4.27
C GLU A 289 -11.43 -16.88 4.65
N LEU A 290 -11.40 -15.58 4.34
CA LEU A 290 -10.31 -14.70 4.75
C LEU A 290 -10.18 -14.66 6.28
N TRP A 291 -11.29 -14.52 7.01
CA TRP A 291 -11.26 -14.49 8.48
C TRP A 291 -10.74 -15.80 9.07
N GLN A 292 -11.21 -16.95 8.56
CA GLN A 292 -10.72 -18.27 8.99
C GLN A 292 -9.23 -18.44 8.71
N LEU A 293 -8.73 -17.93 7.58
CA LEU A 293 -7.31 -17.95 7.27
C LEU A 293 -6.51 -17.11 8.27
N LEU A 294 -7.00 -15.91 8.60
CA LEU A 294 -6.36 -15.02 9.58
C LEU A 294 -6.35 -15.61 10.99
N GLU A 295 -7.41 -16.31 11.40
CA GLU A 295 -7.48 -17.00 12.70
C GLU A 295 -6.50 -18.16 12.81
N LYS A 296 -6.28 -18.92 11.72
CA LYS A 296 -5.28 -20.00 11.69
C LYS A 296 -3.84 -19.50 11.81
N GLY A 297 -3.60 -18.23 11.49
CA GLY A 297 -2.29 -17.58 11.60
C GLY A 297 -1.98 -16.94 12.95
N ARG A 298 -2.90 -17.03 13.93
CA ARG A 298 -2.70 -16.58 15.32
C ARG A 298 -2.09 -17.68 16.18
#